data_AF-A0A6N6PA55-F1
#
_entry.id   AF-A0A6N6PA55-F1
#
_cell.length_a   1.000
_cell.length_b   1.000
_cell.length_c   1.000
_cell.angle_alpha   90.00
_cell.angle_beta   90.00
_cell.angle_gamma   90.00
#
_symmetry.space_group_name_H-M   'P 1'
#
loop_
_entity.id
_entity.type
_entity.pdbx_description
1 polymer ?
#
loop_
_entity_poly.entity_id
_entity_poly.type
_entity_poly.pdbx_seq_one_letter_code
_entity_poly.pdbx_strand_id
1 'polypeptide(L)'
;MSITLDKAERLVLPKSIRDRFNLVSGAELEVEVEADGVRLRVLDGGGSLRRKRGIMVHHGSQVIQLDVAEFICGERESRVHLVAAAGTITR
;
A
#
# COMPACT_ATOMS: atom_id res chain seq x y z
N MET A 1 -0.78 -10.21 19.64
CA MET A 1 -2.18 -10.13 19.19
C MET A 1 -2.70 -11.54 19.03
N SER A 2 -3.89 -11.86 19.54
CA SER A 2 -4.54 -13.16 19.38
C SER A 2 -5.87 -12.99 18.62
N ILE A 3 -6.29 -14.02 17.89
CA ILE A 3 -7.53 -14.06 17.12
C ILE A 3 -8.21 -15.39 17.43
N THR A 4 -9.52 -15.40 17.62
CA THR A 4 -10.32 -16.62 17.81
C THR A 4 -11.05 -16.98 16.52
N LEU A 5 -11.32 -18.27 16.32
CA LEU A 5 -12.22 -18.70 15.25
C LEU A 5 -13.65 -18.23 15.53
N ASP A 6 -14.40 -17.94 14.48
CA ASP A 6 -15.83 -17.69 14.59
C ASP A 6 -16.63 -19.00 14.76
N LYS A 7 -17.95 -18.89 14.90
CA LYS A 7 -18.84 -20.06 15.04
C LYS A 7 -18.86 -20.99 13.82
N ALA A 8 -18.34 -20.53 12.68
CA ALA A 8 -18.23 -21.30 11.46
C ALA A 8 -16.81 -21.82 11.25
N GLU A 9 -15.97 -21.79 12.30
CA GLU A 9 -14.59 -22.30 12.29
C GLU A 9 -13.65 -21.54 11.34
N ARG A 10 -13.99 -20.27 11.04
CA ARG A 10 -13.18 -19.40 10.16
C ARG A 10 -12.33 -18.45 10.98
N LEU A 11 -11.15 -18.13 10.45
CA LEU A 11 -10.29 -17.09 11.00
C LEU A 11 -10.79 -15.69 10.57
N VAL A 12 -11.14 -14.85 11.54
CA VAL A 12 -11.64 -13.49 11.27
C VAL A 12 -10.52 -12.49 11.45
N LEU A 13 -9.98 -11.98 10.34
CA LEU A 13 -8.94 -10.95 10.38
C LEU A 13 -9.51 -9.60 10.84
N PRO A 14 -8.94 -8.96 11.88
CA PRO A 14 -9.34 -7.62 12.29
C PRO A 14 -9.19 -6.61 11.17
N LYS A 15 -10.01 -5.56 11.23
CA LYS A 15 -10.01 -4.49 10.22
C LYS A 15 -8.62 -3.87 10.01
N SER A 16 -7.83 -3.70 11.07
CA SER A 16 -6.46 -3.17 10.99
C SER A 16 -5.53 -4.02 10.11
N ILE A 17 -5.64 -5.34 10.18
CA ILE A 17 -4.86 -6.25 9.31
C ILE A 17 -5.42 -6.23 7.89
N ARG A 18 -6.74 -6.30 7.73
CA ARG A 18 -7.37 -6.24 6.41
C ARG A 18 -7.00 -4.97 5.64
N ASP A 19 -7.03 -3.82 6.29
CA ASP A 19 -6.70 -2.55 5.66
C ASP A 19 -5.20 -2.47 5.33
N ARG A 20 -4.32 -2.98 6.19
CA ARG A 20 -2.86 -2.98 5.98
C ARG A 20 -2.42 -3.84 4.80
N PHE A 21 -3.00 -5.02 4.65
CA PHE A 21 -2.69 -5.96 3.56
C PHE A 21 -3.68 -5.84 2.39
N ASN A 22 -4.55 -4.82 2.40
CA ASN A 22 -5.58 -4.57 1.40
C ASN A 22 -6.43 -5.81 1.08
N LEU A 23 -6.78 -6.58 2.11
CA LEU A 23 -7.57 -7.80 1.98
C LEU A 23 -9.04 -7.44 1.72
N VAL A 24 -9.53 -7.86 0.57
CA VAL A 24 -10.92 -7.72 0.15
C VAL A 24 -11.63 -9.07 0.17
N SER A 25 -12.95 -9.04 0.12
CA SER A 25 -13.73 -10.28 -0.03
C SER A 25 -13.33 -10.99 -1.33
N GLY A 26 -13.06 -12.28 -1.25
CA GLY A 26 -12.58 -13.07 -2.40
C GLY A 26 -11.08 -12.92 -2.69
N ALA A 27 -10.31 -12.22 -1.85
CA ALA A 27 -8.86 -12.22 -1.95
C ALA A 27 -8.30 -13.62 -1.67
N GLU A 28 -7.37 -14.07 -2.51
CA GLU A 28 -6.70 -15.35 -2.35
C GLU A 28 -5.47 -15.20 -1.45
N LEU A 29 -5.36 -16.11 -0.49
CA LEU A 29 -4.24 -16.20 0.42
C LEU A 29 -3.56 -17.55 0.20
N GLU A 30 -2.24 -17.51 0.04
CA GLU A 30 -1.39 -18.68 0.18
C GLU A 30 -1.26 -19.02 1.66
N VAL A 31 -1.32 -20.32 1.92
CA VAL A 31 -1.27 -20.89 3.26
C VAL A 31 -0.08 -21.83 3.33
N GLU A 32 0.93 -21.47 4.11
CA GLU A 32 2.07 -22.33 4.42
C GLU A 32 1.93 -22.86 5.85
N VAL A 33 2.05 -24.18 6.02
CA VAL A 33 2.02 -24.82 7.34
C VAL A 33 3.44 -24.92 7.88
N GLU A 34 3.65 -24.40 9.10
CA GLU A 34 4.92 -24.41 9.82
C GLU A 34 4.83 -25.34 11.04
N ALA A 35 5.95 -25.53 11.76
CA ALA A 35 6.01 -26.46 12.89
C ALA A 35 5.10 -26.05 14.06
N ASP A 36 4.90 -24.75 14.27
CA ASP A 36 4.14 -24.18 15.39
C ASP A 36 2.99 -23.27 14.93
N GLY A 37 2.65 -23.27 13.64
CA GLY A 37 1.63 -22.38 13.13
C GLY A 37 1.38 -22.45 11.63
N VAL A 38 0.69 -21.41 11.15
CA VAL A 38 0.34 -21.25 9.75
C VAL A 38 0.69 -19.83 9.34
N ARG A 39 1.39 -19.69 8.22
CA ARG A 39 1.70 -18.40 7.59
C ARG A 39 0.74 -18.14 6.45
N LEU A 40 0.13 -16.96 6.48
CA LEU A 40 -0.77 -16.48 5.43
C LEU A 40 -0.07 -15.41 4.60
N ARG A 41 -0.01 -15.58 3.28
CA ARG A 41 0.58 -14.61 2.34
C ARG A 41 -0.45 -14.24 1.28
N VAL A 42 -0.53 -12.97 0.90
CA VAL A 42 -1.44 -12.52 -0.17
C VAL A 42 -0.86 -12.91 -1.52
N LEU A 43 -1.60 -13.68 -2.32
CA LEU A 43 -1.11 -14.19 -3.62
C LEU A 43 -1.13 -13.10 -4.69
N ASP A 44 -2.24 -12.37 -4.78
CA ASP A 44 -2.37 -11.21 -5.64
C ASP A 44 -2.51 -9.98 -4.76
N GLY A 45 -1.38 -9.35 -4.48
CA GLY A 45 -1.31 -7.97 -3.97
C GLY A 45 -1.90 -7.05 -5.03
N GLY A 46 -3.22 -7.02 -5.08
CA GLY A 46 -3.96 -6.31 -6.09
C GLY A 46 -3.41 -4.91 -6.27
N GLY A 47 -2.95 -4.60 -7.49
CA GLY A 47 -2.26 -3.36 -7.82
C GLY A 47 -2.87 -2.17 -7.09
N SER A 48 -2.01 -1.28 -6.59
CA SER A 48 -2.37 -0.23 -5.64
C SER A 48 -3.60 0.57 -6.06
N LEU A 49 -3.88 0.69 -7.36
CA LEU A 49 -5.12 1.23 -7.90
C LEU A 49 -6.29 0.22 -7.91
N ARG A 50 -7.37 0.54 -7.17
CA ARG A 50 -8.61 -0.25 -7.13
C ARG A 50 -9.86 0.64 -7.19
N ARG A 51 -10.91 0.19 -7.88
CA ARG A 51 -12.18 0.92 -7.97
C ARG A 51 -13.07 0.61 -6.76
N LYS A 52 -13.39 1.62 -5.95
CA LYS A 52 -14.24 1.54 -4.75
C LYS A 52 -15.37 2.55 -4.87
N ARG A 53 -16.63 2.07 -4.90
CA ARG A 53 -17.84 2.90 -5.04
C ARG A 53 -17.77 3.87 -6.23
N GLY A 54 -17.31 3.39 -7.39
CA GLY A 54 -17.19 4.18 -8.61
C GLY A 54 -15.92 5.04 -8.73
N ILE A 55 -15.14 5.19 -7.65
CA ILE A 55 -13.92 6.02 -7.61
C ILE A 55 -12.68 5.11 -7.65
N MET A 56 -11.63 5.52 -8.36
CA MET A 56 -10.34 4.82 -8.35
C MET A 56 -9.52 5.26 -7.11
N VAL A 57 -9.13 4.31 -6.28
CA VAL A 57 -8.41 4.53 -5.03
C VAL A 57 -7.03 3.88 -5.11
N HIS A 58 -5.99 4.67 -4.86
CA HIS A 58 -4.63 4.16 -4.70
C HIS A 58 -4.38 3.79 -3.22
N HIS A 59 -4.29 2.50 -2.93
CA HIS A 59 -3.83 1.98 -1.64
C HIS A 59 -2.30 1.98 -1.62
N GLY A 60 -1.71 3.02 -0.99
CA GLY A 60 -0.28 3.04 -0.70
C GLY A 60 0.09 1.98 0.34
N SER A 61 1.29 1.42 0.25
CA SER A 61 1.77 0.39 1.17
C SER A 61 2.08 0.93 2.58
N GLN A 62 2.28 2.25 2.73
CA GLN A 62 2.59 2.89 4.01
C GLN A 62 2.05 4.33 4.07
N VAL A 63 1.53 4.71 5.24
CA VAL A 63 1.30 6.12 5.55
C VAL A 63 2.65 6.73 5.88
N ILE A 64 3.21 7.46 4.92
CA ILE A 64 4.46 8.18 5.11
C ILE A 64 4.13 9.50 5.82
N GLN A 65 4.86 9.84 6.89
CA GLN A 65 4.87 11.20 7.40
C GLN A 65 5.70 12.06 6.46
N LEU A 66 5.06 12.52 5.38
CA LEU A 66 5.64 13.44 4.42
C LEU A 66 4.91 14.77 4.54
N ASP A 67 5.65 15.86 4.78
CA ASP A 67 5.12 17.18 4.50
C ASP A 67 5.01 17.33 2.98
N VAL A 68 3.79 17.15 2.49
CA VAL A 68 3.50 17.18 1.04
C VAL A 68 3.83 18.54 0.45
N ALA A 69 3.66 19.63 1.19
CA ALA A 69 3.92 20.97 0.70
C ALA A 69 5.43 21.20 0.55
N GLU A 70 6.21 20.86 1.57
CA GLU A 70 7.67 20.94 1.53
C GLU A 70 8.25 20.09 0.39
N PHE A 71 7.81 18.84 0.26
CA PHE A 71 8.25 17.94 -0.80
C PHE A 71 7.98 18.51 -2.20
N ILE A 72 6.77 19.03 -2.44
CA ILE A 72 6.42 19.64 -3.73
C ILE A 72 7.26 20.88 -4.00
N CYS A 73 7.51 21.73 -3.00
CA CYS A 73 8.34 22.91 -3.14
C CYS A 73 9.78 22.53 -3.52
N GLY A 74 10.40 21.58 -2.81
CA GLY A 74 11.74 21.09 -3.14
C GLY A 74 11.86 20.49 -4.54
N GLU A 75 10.86 19.72 -4.97
CA GLU A 75 10.78 19.18 -6.34
C GLU A 75 10.61 20.27 -7.41
N ARG A 76 9.95 21.38 -7.09
CA ARG A 76 9.82 22.52 -8.01
C ARG A 76 11.14 23.27 -8.14
N GLU A 77 11.81 23.54 -7.02
CA GLU A 77 13.13 24.20 -7.01
C GLU A 77 14.16 23.36 -7.78
N SER A 78 14.19 22.05 -7.54
CA SER A 78 15.08 21.11 -8.25
C SER A 78 14.87 21.16 -9.77
N ARG A 79 13.61 21.26 -10.23
CA ARG A 79 13.30 21.42 -11.66
C ARG A 79 13.76 22.76 -12.22
N VAL A 80 13.61 23.85 -11.46
CA VAL A 80 14.11 25.18 -11.87
C VAL A 80 15.62 25.16 -12.04
N HIS A 81 16.36 24.51 -11.14
CA HIS A 81 17.82 24.39 -11.25
C HIS A 81 18.26 23.55 -12.45
N LEU A 82 17.56 22.47 -12.77
CA LEU A 82 17.85 21.65 -13.96
C LEU A 82 17.57 22.39 -15.27
N VAL A 83 16.50 23.18 -15.34
CA VAL A 83 16.19 24.01 -16.52
C VAL A 83 17.19 25.17 -16.67
N ALA A 84 17.62 25.79 -15.57
CA ALA A 84 18.66 26.82 -15.59
C ALA A 84 20.03 26.26 -16.03
N ALA A 85 20.39 25.06 -15.59
CA ALA A 85 21.61 24.37 -16.01
C ALA A 85 21.55 24.00 -17.51
N ALA A 86 20.40 23.53 -18.01
CA ALA A 86 20.20 23.24 -19.43
C ALA A 86 20.20 24.50 -20.31
N GLY A 87 19.77 25.66 -19.79
CA GLY A 87 19.78 26.94 -20.50
C GLY A 87 21.15 27.61 -20.62
N THR A 88 22.16 27.16 -19.86
CA THR A 88 23.52 27.72 -19.93
C THR A 88 24.35 27.16 -21.10
N ILE A 89 23.89 26.09 -21.76
CA ILE A 89 24.62 25.44 -22.88
C ILE A 89 24.28 26.07 -24.25
N THR A 90 23.40 27.09 -24.32
CA THR A 90 23.04 27.76 -25.59
C THR A 90 23.37 29.25 -25.60
N ARG A 91 24.61 29.62 -25.25
CA ARG A 91 25.12 30.96 -25.57
C ARG A 91 26.60 30.96 -25.90
#